data_AF-A0A5E3WUW3-F1
#
_entry.id   AF-A0A5E3WUW3-F1
#
_cell.length_a   1.000
_cell.length_b   1.000
_cell.length_c   1.000
_cell.angle_alpha   90.00
_cell.angle_beta   90.00
_cell.angle_gamma   90.00
#
_symmetry.space_group_name_H-M   'P 1'
#
loop_
_entity.id
_entity.type
_entity.pdbx_description
1 polymer ?
#
loop_
_entity_poly.entity_id
_entity_poly.type
_entity_poly.pdbx_seq_one_letter_code
_entity_poly.pdbx_strand_id
1 'polypeptide(L)'
;MALNLVGVESFNLDKSIQRRGGCFPYTNAYPYSHSLAGMVGLGTAYAAWYTYSSPRALDITDAAAIAAMSASHFFLELPGHRHDVKVTPSTPRSQELGAGQFDSPASTFALEVAVFLSSLAFYAWRVPSVRQDTQKLLGVGAVLVAEQAMFSFGSAPTSEVRFVHAPIFLAQILGSCWLLGKLDS
;
A
#
# COMPACT_ATOMS: atom_id res chain seq x y z
N MET A 1 3.59 -7.87 -4.31
CA MET A 1 5.04 -7.85 -3.91
C MET A 1 5.53 -9.10 -3.16
N ALA A 2 4.84 -9.61 -2.13
CA ALA A 2 5.24 -10.88 -1.49
C ALA A 2 5.24 -12.08 -2.46
N LEU A 3 4.30 -12.08 -3.41
CA LEU A 3 4.22 -13.06 -4.49
C LEU A 3 5.43 -13.02 -5.45
N ASN A 4 6.21 -11.92 -5.44
CA ASN A 4 7.46 -11.85 -6.21
C ASN A 4 8.58 -12.70 -5.59
N LEU A 5 8.60 -12.84 -4.26
CA LEU A 5 9.59 -13.69 -3.57
C LEU A 5 9.48 -15.15 -4.02
N VAL A 6 8.24 -15.62 -4.21
CA VAL A 6 7.93 -16.99 -4.65
C VAL A 6 7.79 -17.14 -6.16
N GLY A 7 7.99 -16.06 -6.93
CA GLY A 7 7.97 -16.10 -8.40
C GLY A 7 6.59 -16.21 -9.04
N VAL A 8 5.51 -15.97 -8.29
CA VAL A 8 4.13 -15.92 -8.82
C VAL A 8 3.88 -14.59 -9.54
N GLU A 9 4.56 -13.52 -9.13
CA GLU A 9 4.46 -12.21 -9.75
C GLU A 9 5.84 -11.60 -10.00
N SER A 10 5.92 -10.61 -10.89
CA SER A 10 7.17 -9.91 -11.17
C SER A 10 7.00 -8.41 -11.28
N PHE A 11 8.03 -7.68 -10.87
CA PHE A 11 8.19 -6.28 -11.19
C PHE A 11 9.64 -6.06 -11.60
N ASN A 12 9.85 -5.17 -12.56
CA ASN A 12 11.16 -4.94 -13.14
C ASN A 12 11.50 -3.47 -13.05
N LEU A 13 12.72 -3.15 -12.62
CA LEU A 13 13.22 -1.78 -12.65
C LEU A 13 13.31 -1.30 -14.10
N ASP A 14 12.60 -0.23 -14.44
CA ASP A 14 12.61 0.38 -15.75
C ASP A 14 13.47 1.66 -15.75
N LYS A 15 14.62 1.55 -16.40
CA LYS A 15 15.59 2.66 -16.55
C LYS A 15 15.03 3.85 -17.32
N SER A 16 13.99 3.68 -18.14
CA SER A 16 13.33 4.79 -18.84
C SER A 16 12.46 5.61 -17.90
N ILE A 17 11.78 4.96 -16.95
CA ILE A 17 11.00 5.64 -15.90
C ILE A 17 11.95 6.33 -14.93
N GLN A 18 12.99 5.62 -14.48
CA GLN A 18 14.02 6.16 -13.59
C GLN A 18 14.68 7.42 -14.16
N ARG A 19 15.04 7.42 -15.45
CA ARG A 19 15.66 8.57 -16.12
C ARG A 19 14.73 9.78 -16.24
N ARG A 20 13.42 9.56 -16.33
CA ARG A 20 12.41 10.63 -16.36
C ARG A 20 12.13 11.22 -14.98
N GLY A 21 12.75 10.67 -13.93
CA GLY A 21 12.54 11.12 -12.55
C GLY A 21 11.16 10.75 -12.02
N GLY A 22 10.50 9.73 -12.59
CA GLY A 22 9.24 9.23 -12.05
C GLY A 22 9.43 8.56 -10.69
N CYS A 23 8.42 8.68 -9.83
CA CYS A 23 8.31 7.87 -8.61
C CYS A 23 8.11 6.40 -9.00
N PHE A 24 8.58 5.48 -8.16
CA PHE A 24 8.38 4.04 -8.33
C PHE A 24 8.81 3.55 -9.73
N PRO A 25 10.12 3.46 -10.01
CA PRO A 25 10.68 3.17 -11.33
C PRO A 25 10.53 1.69 -11.74
N TYR A 26 9.39 1.06 -11.45
CA TYR A 26 9.10 -0.33 -11.78
C TYR A 26 8.01 -0.43 -12.83
N THR A 27 8.14 -1.45 -13.68
CA THR A 27 7.08 -1.89 -14.60
C THR A 27 6.38 -3.11 -14.01
N ASN A 28 5.06 -3.11 -14.12
CA ASN A 28 4.18 -3.86 -13.25
C ASN A 28 3.63 -5.10 -13.97
N ALA A 29 3.99 -6.29 -13.48
CA ALA A 29 3.37 -7.56 -13.87
C ALA A 29 3.00 -8.35 -12.61
N TYR A 30 2.03 -7.80 -11.85
CA TYR A 30 1.47 -8.42 -10.66
C TYR A 30 -0.08 -8.47 -10.75
N PRO A 31 -0.61 -9.33 -11.65
CA PRO A 31 -2.04 -9.37 -11.99
C PRO A 31 -2.91 -9.87 -10.83
N TYR A 32 -2.32 -10.57 -9.85
CA TYR A 32 -3.06 -11.09 -8.72
C TYR A 32 -3.08 -10.08 -7.57
N SER A 33 -1.95 -9.52 -7.14
CA SER A 33 -1.95 -8.61 -5.99
C SER A 33 -2.45 -7.20 -6.32
N HIS A 34 -2.28 -6.70 -7.55
CA HIS A 34 -2.92 -5.45 -8.02
C HIS A 34 -4.06 -5.71 -8.99
N SER A 35 -5.01 -6.52 -8.57
CA SER A 35 -6.34 -6.42 -9.17
C SER A 35 -7.39 -6.28 -8.10
N LEU A 36 -8.50 -5.60 -8.41
CA LEU A 36 -9.63 -5.52 -7.49
C LEU A 36 -10.06 -6.92 -7.02
N ALA A 37 -10.17 -7.87 -7.95
CA ALA A 37 -10.50 -9.26 -7.63
C ALA A 37 -9.49 -9.91 -6.67
N GLY A 38 -8.19 -9.68 -6.85
CA GLY A 38 -7.18 -10.23 -5.97
C GLY A 38 -7.12 -9.54 -4.60
N MET A 39 -7.33 -8.22 -4.53
CA MET A 39 -7.42 -7.49 -3.25
C MET A 39 -8.65 -7.94 -2.44
N VAL A 40 -9.79 -8.13 -3.10
CA VAL A 40 -11.00 -8.70 -2.48
C VAL A 40 -10.73 -10.13 -2.01
N GLY A 41 -10.12 -10.96 -2.87
CA GLY A 41 -9.80 -12.35 -2.54
C GLY A 41 -8.87 -12.49 -1.34
N LEU A 42 -7.78 -11.72 -1.31
CA LEU A 42 -6.81 -11.70 -0.21
C LEU A 42 -7.43 -11.14 1.07
N GLY A 43 -8.20 -10.05 0.98
CA GLY A 43 -8.91 -9.48 2.13
C GLY A 43 -9.90 -10.45 2.75
N THR A 44 -10.67 -11.16 1.92
CA THR A 44 -11.62 -12.18 2.36
C THR A 44 -10.90 -13.36 2.98
N ALA A 45 -9.82 -13.85 2.35
CA ALA A 45 -9.02 -14.94 2.89
C ALA A 45 -8.40 -14.58 4.24
N TYR A 46 -7.91 -13.34 4.39
CA TYR A 46 -7.35 -12.84 5.65
C TYR A 46 -8.44 -12.70 6.73
N ALA A 47 -9.60 -12.15 6.41
CA ALA A 47 -10.73 -12.07 7.34
C ALA A 47 -11.18 -13.45 7.83
N ALA A 48 -11.27 -14.44 6.92
CA ALA A 48 -11.58 -15.82 7.28
C ALA A 48 -10.49 -16.41 8.18
N TRP A 49 -9.22 -16.31 7.79
CA TRP A 49 -8.11 -16.80 8.60
C TRP A 49 -8.11 -16.20 10.01
N TYR A 50 -8.27 -14.88 10.12
CA TYR A 50 -8.32 -14.21 11.43
C TYR A 50 -9.51 -14.69 12.27
N THR A 51 -10.69 -14.85 11.66
CA THR A 51 -11.88 -15.37 12.35
C THR A 51 -11.67 -16.78 12.93
N TYR A 52 -10.92 -17.64 12.24
CA TYR A 52 -10.66 -19.01 12.69
C TYR A 52 -9.43 -19.18 13.58
N SER A 53 -8.49 -18.22 13.56
CA SER A 53 -7.23 -18.32 14.30
C SER A 53 -7.18 -17.44 15.55
N SER A 54 -8.02 -16.40 15.63
CA SER A 54 -8.08 -15.50 16.76
C SER A 54 -9.01 -16.05 17.86
N PRO A 55 -8.64 -15.94 19.14
CA PRO A 55 -9.54 -16.26 20.25
C PRO A 55 -10.72 -15.27 20.35
N ARG A 56 -10.65 -14.15 19.63
CA ARG A 56 -11.74 -13.16 19.53
C ARG A 56 -12.66 -13.55 18.38
N ALA A 57 -13.92 -13.82 18.69
CA ALA A 57 -14.96 -13.96 17.68
C ALA A 57 -15.15 -12.61 16.97
N LEU A 58 -14.88 -12.57 15.66
CA LEU A 58 -15.31 -11.48 14.79
C LEU A 58 -16.77 -11.72 14.40
N ASP A 59 -17.58 -10.66 14.42
CA ASP A 59 -18.87 -10.71 13.76
C ASP A 59 -18.72 -10.51 12.23
N ILE A 60 -19.83 -10.63 11.51
CA ILE A 60 -19.83 -10.45 10.05
C ILE A 60 -19.45 -9.02 9.63
N THR A 61 -19.72 -8.03 10.50
CA THR A 61 -19.42 -6.62 10.24
C THR A 61 -17.91 -6.40 10.29
N ASP A 62 -17.24 -6.94 11.30
CA ASP A 62 -15.79 -6.88 11.45
C ASP A 62 -15.08 -7.60 10.29
N ALA A 63 -15.55 -8.80 9.93
CA ALA A 63 -15.01 -9.54 8.79
C ALA A 63 -15.19 -8.79 7.46
N ALA A 64 -16.37 -8.19 7.25
CA ALA A 64 -16.64 -7.35 6.08
C ALA A 64 -15.77 -6.10 6.05
N ALA A 65 -15.52 -5.47 7.21
CA ALA A 65 -14.66 -4.30 7.31
C ALA A 65 -13.21 -4.63 6.91
N ILE A 66 -12.67 -5.78 7.33
CA ILE A 66 -11.34 -6.25 6.94
C ILE A 66 -11.26 -6.45 5.42
N ALA A 67 -12.24 -7.14 4.82
CA ALA A 67 -12.27 -7.38 3.38
C ALA A 67 -12.42 -6.07 2.59
N ALA A 68 -13.31 -5.17 3.04
CA ALA A 68 -13.53 -3.87 2.42
C ALA A 68 -12.30 -2.96 2.50
N MET A 69 -11.57 -3.00 3.62
CA MET A 69 -10.32 -2.26 3.78
C MET A 69 -9.28 -2.71 2.74
N SER A 70 -9.12 -4.03 2.53
CA SER A 70 -8.25 -4.56 1.48
C SER A 70 -8.69 -4.09 0.08
N ALA A 71 -9.98 -4.19 -0.22
CA ALA A 71 -10.54 -3.74 -1.50
C ALA A 71 -10.42 -2.22 -1.72
N SER A 72 -10.42 -1.42 -0.64
CA SER A 72 -10.30 0.03 -0.73
C SER A 72 -8.99 0.49 -1.36
N HIS A 73 -7.93 -0.33 -1.26
CA HIS A 73 -6.63 -0.05 -1.89
C HIS A 73 -6.78 0.20 -3.39
N PHE A 74 -7.66 -0.56 -4.07
CA PHE A 74 -7.97 -0.40 -5.49
C PHE A 74 -8.45 1.01 -5.84
N PHE A 75 -9.26 1.63 -4.98
CA PHE A 75 -9.76 2.98 -5.26
C PHE A 75 -8.74 4.06 -4.93
N LEU A 76 -7.93 3.83 -3.89
CA LEU A 76 -6.89 4.75 -3.44
C LEU A 76 -5.72 4.82 -4.43
N GLU A 77 -5.47 3.75 -5.19
CA GLU A 77 -4.40 3.72 -6.18
C GLU A 77 -4.76 4.38 -7.50
N LEU A 78 -6.04 4.49 -7.88
CA LEU A 78 -6.46 5.05 -9.18
C LEU A 78 -5.88 6.43 -9.48
N PRO A 79 -5.85 7.40 -8.54
CA PRO A 79 -5.30 8.72 -8.84
C PRO A 79 -3.76 8.71 -8.93
N GLY A 80 -3.10 7.81 -8.19
CA GLY A 80 -1.64 7.73 -8.12
C GLY A 80 -1.03 6.97 -9.29
N HIS A 81 -1.51 5.75 -9.49
CA HIS A 81 -0.89 4.78 -10.39
C HIS A 81 -0.85 5.21 -11.85
N ARG A 82 0.14 4.67 -12.56
CA ARG A 82 0.14 4.68 -14.04
C ARG A 82 -1.05 3.87 -14.54
N HIS A 83 -1.26 3.87 -15.85
CA HIS A 83 -2.33 3.11 -16.50
C HIS A 83 -2.03 1.61 -16.46
N ASP A 84 -2.03 1.02 -15.26
CA ASP A 84 -1.60 -0.35 -14.95
C ASP A 84 -2.46 -1.06 -13.89
N VAL A 85 -3.46 -0.39 -13.33
CA VAL A 85 -4.40 -0.92 -12.34
C VAL A 85 -5.43 -1.83 -13.01
N LYS A 86 -5.69 -3.01 -12.46
CA LYS A 86 -6.55 -4.04 -13.09
C LYS A 86 -7.80 -4.31 -12.27
N VAL A 87 -8.91 -4.62 -12.94
CA VAL A 87 -10.12 -5.09 -12.24
C VAL A 87 -9.98 -6.58 -11.89
N THR A 88 -9.43 -7.36 -12.81
CA THR A 88 -9.16 -8.80 -12.64
C THR A 88 -7.75 -9.15 -13.13
N PRO A 89 -7.20 -10.31 -12.75
CA PRO A 89 -5.90 -10.75 -13.26
C PRO A 89 -5.82 -10.87 -14.79
N SER A 90 -6.97 -11.04 -15.44
CA SER A 90 -7.11 -11.17 -16.89
C SER A 90 -7.50 -9.88 -17.61
N THR A 91 -7.52 -8.73 -16.91
CA THR A 91 -7.86 -7.43 -17.53
C THR A 91 -6.90 -7.12 -18.69
N PRO A 92 -7.40 -6.88 -19.91
CA PRO A 92 -6.57 -6.48 -21.04
C PRO A 92 -5.91 -5.12 -20.80
N ARG A 93 -4.71 -4.92 -21.35
CA ARG A 93 -3.96 -3.66 -21.20
C ARG A 93 -4.73 -2.40 -21.62
N SER A 94 -5.59 -2.50 -22.63
CA SER A 94 -6.43 -1.39 -23.10
C SER A 94 -7.53 -0.99 -22.11
N GLN A 95 -7.75 -1.77 -21.06
CA GLN A 95 -8.78 -1.57 -20.03
C GLN A 95 -8.17 -1.41 -18.63
N GLU A 96 -6.84 -1.36 -18.52
CA GLU A 96 -6.19 -0.98 -17.26
C GLU A 96 -6.60 0.45 -16.88
N LEU A 97 -6.48 0.80 -15.61
CA LEU A 97 -6.90 2.09 -15.06
C LEU A 97 -5.70 2.79 -14.40
N GLY A 98 -5.85 4.08 -14.11
CA GLY A 98 -4.85 4.89 -13.41
C GLY A 98 -4.68 6.26 -14.05
N ALA A 99 -4.49 7.29 -13.23
CA ALA A 99 -4.40 8.68 -13.67
C ALA A 99 -2.97 9.16 -13.99
N GLY A 100 -1.94 8.35 -13.70
CA GLY A 100 -0.56 8.61 -14.12
C GLY A 100 0.28 9.48 -13.20
N GLN A 101 -0.17 9.79 -11.98
CA GLN A 101 0.56 10.71 -11.10
C GLN A 101 1.93 10.20 -10.64
N PHE A 102 2.18 8.88 -10.67
CA PHE A 102 3.49 8.28 -10.41
C PHE A 102 4.62 8.81 -11.31
N ASP A 103 4.30 9.41 -12.45
CA ASP A 103 5.31 10.09 -13.28
C ASP A 103 5.77 11.45 -12.72
N SER A 104 5.13 11.94 -11.65
CA SER A 104 5.48 13.16 -10.92
C SER A 104 5.66 12.86 -9.42
N PRO A 105 6.91 12.77 -8.92
CA PRO A 105 7.21 12.59 -7.50
C PRO A 105 6.48 13.55 -6.58
N ALA A 106 6.46 14.84 -6.93
CA ALA A 106 5.83 15.86 -6.10
C ALA A 106 4.30 15.70 -6.05
N SER A 107 3.67 15.35 -7.19
CA SER A 107 2.24 15.06 -7.23
C SER A 107 1.90 13.82 -6.41
N THR A 108 2.69 12.75 -6.57
CA THR A 108 2.51 11.49 -5.84
C THR A 108 2.64 11.72 -4.34
N PHE A 109 3.71 12.40 -3.91
CA PHE A 109 3.93 12.73 -2.51
C PHE A 109 2.76 13.53 -1.93
N ALA A 110 2.32 14.59 -2.62
CA ALA A 110 1.22 15.43 -2.15
C ALA A 110 -0.09 14.64 -2.01
N LEU A 111 -0.43 13.81 -3.01
CA LEU A 111 -1.62 12.96 -2.99
C LEU A 111 -1.57 11.96 -1.83
N GLU A 112 -0.50 11.16 -1.74
CA GLU A 112 -0.39 10.06 -0.78
C GLU A 112 -0.31 10.59 0.66
N VAL A 113 0.41 11.69 0.88
CA VAL A 113 0.42 12.38 2.20
C VAL A 113 -0.95 12.93 2.55
N ALA A 114 -1.69 13.51 1.61
CA ALA A 114 -3.03 14.02 1.89
C ALA A 114 -4.01 12.91 2.28
N VAL A 115 -3.99 11.77 1.56
CA VAL A 115 -4.79 10.59 1.89
C VAL A 115 -4.39 10.03 3.26
N PHE A 116 -3.09 9.91 3.54
CA PHE A 116 -2.58 9.40 4.81
C PHE A 116 -2.98 10.31 5.97
N LEU A 117 -2.67 11.61 5.91
CA LEU A 117 -2.92 12.53 7.02
C LEU A 117 -4.41 12.74 7.27
N SER A 118 -5.25 12.75 6.24
CA SER A 118 -6.72 12.81 6.41
C SER A 118 -7.25 11.55 7.09
N SER A 119 -6.75 10.38 6.72
CA SER A 119 -7.11 9.10 7.34
C SER A 119 -6.62 9.01 8.79
N LEU A 120 -5.41 9.47 9.08
CA LEU A 120 -4.83 9.53 10.42
C LEU A 120 -5.61 10.51 11.32
N ALA A 121 -5.97 11.69 10.78
CA ALA A 121 -6.79 12.67 11.50
C ALA A 121 -8.18 12.12 11.81
N PHE A 122 -8.81 11.42 10.85
CA PHE A 122 -10.09 10.76 11.07
C PHE A 122 -10.00 9.67 12.15
N TYR A 123 -8.95 8.85 12.13
CA TYR A 123 -8.70 7.83 13.14
C TYR A 123 -8.50 8.44 14.53
N ALA A 124 -7.63 9.45 14.68
CA ALA A 124 -7.42 10.15 15.95
C ALA A 124 -8.69 10.84 16.46
N TRP A 125 -9.56 11.33 15.56
CA TRP A 125 -10.86 11.87 15.93
C TRP A 125 -11.81 10.80 16.47
N ARG A 126 -11.81 9.60 15.86
CA ARG A 126 -12.66 8.48 16.27
C ARG A 126 -12.17 7.71 17.49
N VAL A 127 -10.87 7.78 17.79
CA VAL A 127 -10.24 7.02 18.88
C VAL A 127 -9.63 8.01 19.89
N PRO A 128 -10.38 8.38 20.95
CA PRO A 128 -9.96 9.42 21.89
C PRO A 128 -8.64 9.16 22.64
N SER A 129 -8.21 7.92 22.79
CA SER A 129 -6.92 7.58 23.41
C SER A 129 -5.74 8.02 22.53
N VAL A 130 -5.87 7.88 21.20
CA VAL A 130 -4.83 8.26 20.24
C VAL A 130 -4.60 9.76 20.23
N ARG A 131 -5.67 10.58 20.28
CA ARG A 131 -5.54 12.05 20.32
C ARG A 131 -4.91 12.58 21.62
N GLN A 132 -4.98 11.83 22.72
CA GLN A 132 -4.44 12.26 24.01
C GLN A 132 -2.91 12.23 24.03
N ASP A 133 -2.29 11.29 23.31
CA ASP A 133 -0.84 11.23 23.14
C ASP A 133 -0.43 11.87 21.81
N THR A 134 -0.50 13.21 21.77
CA THR A 134 -0.19 13.99 20.58
C THR A 134 1.28 13.81 20.14
N GLN A 135 2.21 13.62 21.08
CA GLN A 135 3.63 13.43 20.74
C GLN A 135 3.84 12.14 19.96
N LYS A 136 3.22 11.04 20.41
CA LYS A 136 3.29 9.76 19.72
C LYS A 136 2.58 9.80 18.37
N LEU A 137 1.40 10.42 18.30
CA LEU A 137 0.68 10.62 17.04
C LEU A 137 1.52 11.38 16.01
N LEU A 138 2.13 12.50 16.42
CA LEU A 138 3.01 13.30 15.56
C LEU A 138 4.28 12.53 15.18
N GLY A 139 4.87 11.78 16.10
CA GLY A 139 6.05 10.96 15.85
C GLY A 139 5.79 9.88 14.80
N VAL A 140 4.71 9.10 14.95
CA VAL A 140 4.29 8.10 13.96
C VAL A 140 3.99 8.76 12.62
N GLY A 141 3.23 9.86 12.62
CA GLY A 141 2.94 10.63 11.41
C GLY A 141 4.19 11.11 10.69
N ALA A 142 5.18 11.65 11.43
CA ALA A 142 6.43 12.13 10.86
C ALA A 142 7.26 11.02 10.21
N VAL A 143 7.34 9.84 10.84
CA VAL A 143 8.04 8.68 10.28
C VAL A 143 7.38 8.24 8.97
N LEU A 144 6.06 8.10 8.93
CA LEU A 144 5.35 7.65 7.73
C LEU A 144 5.39 8.69 6.60
N VAL A 145 5.36 9.99 6.91
CA VAL A 145 5.59 11.05 5.91
C VAL A 145 7.02 11.02 5.38
N ALA A 146 8.02 10.74 6.24
CA ALA A 146 9.40 10.59 5.80
C ALA A 146 9.59 9.35 4.90
N GLU A 147 8.96 8.22 5.24
CA GLU A 147 8.90 7.03 4.38
C GLU A 147 8.27 7.35 3.02
N GLN A 148 7.18 8.11 3.01
CA GLN A 148 6.52 8.55 1.78
C GLN A 148 7.41 9.48 0.95
N ALA A 149 8.15 10.38 1.59
CA ALA A 149 9.12 11.23 0.90
C ALA A 149 10.24 10.38 0.26
N MET A 150 10.74 9.38 1.00
CA MET A 150 11.74 8.45 0.48
C MET A 150 11.20 7.61 -0.68
N PHE A 151 9.93 7.20 -0.63
CA PHE A 151 9.28 6.50 -1.74
C PHE A 151 9.16 7.39 -2.99
N SER A 152 8.73 8.64 -2.81
CA SER A 152 8.49 9.56 -3.92
C SER A 152 9.77 10.10 -4.55
N PHE A 153 10.77 10.45 -3.75
CA PHE A 153 11.98 11.15 -4.21
C PHE A 153 13.25 10.30 -4.15
N GLY A 154 13.21 9.14 -3.50
CA GLY A 154 14.34 8.24 -3.38
C GLY A 154 14.63 7.45 -4.66
N SER A 155 15.86 6.96 -4.78
CA SER A 155 16.30 6.09 -5.87
C SER A 155 16.33 4.63 -5.43
N ALA A 156 16.03 3.71 -6.35
CA ALA A 156 16.27 2.29 -6.13
C ALA A 156 17.76 2.03 -5.83
N PRO A 157 18.10 1.37 -4.71
CA PRO A 157 19.49 1.18 -4.29
C PRO A 157 20.25 0.20 -5.18
N THR A 158 19.53 -0.71 -5.84
CA THR A 158 20.10 -1.73 -6.74
C THR A 158 19.15 -1.99 -7.93
N SER A 159 19.52 -2.88 -8.83
CA SER A 159 18.59 -3.46 -9.81
C SER A 159 17.96 -4.78 -9.35
N GLU A 160 18.38 -5.32 -8.20
CA GLU A 160 17.95 -6.64 -7.72
C GLU A 160 16.60 -6.58 -7.01
N VAL A 161 15.55 -6.66 -7.81
CA VAL A 161 14.18 -6.51 -7.34
C VAL A 161 13.77 -7.61 -6.37
N ARG A 162 14.00 -8.88 -6.74
CA ARG A 162 13.42 -10.02 -6.03
C ARG A 162 14.00 -10.25 -4.65
N PHE A 163 15.31 -10.12 -4.52
CA PHE A 163 16.00 -10.48 -3.28
C PHE A 163 16.47 -9.29 -2.45
N VAL A 164 16.38 -8.06 -2.99
CA VAL A 164 16.71 -6.84 -2.24
C VAL A 164 15.47 -5.98 -2.04
N HIS A 165 14.81 -5.55 -3.13
CA HIS A 165 13.71 -4.59 -3.00
C HIS A 165 12.46 -5.20 -2.36
N ALA A 166 12.05 -6.40 -2.77
CA ALA A 166 10.86 -7.05 -2.22
C ALA A 166 10.95 -7.35 -0.72
N PRO A 167 12.09 -7.84 -0.17
CA PRO A 167 12.24 -7.96 1.28
C PRO A 167 12.25 -6.61 2.01
N ILE A 168 12.92 -5.59 1.46
CA ILE A 168 12.99 -4.25 2.08
C ILE A 168 11.60 -3.62 2.19
N PHE A 169 10.83 -3.60 1.10
CA PHE A 169 9.47 -3.05 1.14
C PHE A 169 8.56 -3.88 2.06
N LEU A 170 8.72 -5.21 2.13
CA LEU A 170 7.92 -6.04 3.04
C LEU A 170 8.26 -5.69 4.49
N ALA A 171 9.53 -5.55 4.81
CA ALA A 171 9.99 -5.12 6.13
C ALA A 171 9.47 -3.71 6.47
N GLN A 172 9.48 -2.79 5.50
CA GLN A 172 8.89 -1.47 5.66
C GLN A 172 7.40 -1.57 5.99
N ILE A 173 6.60 -2.28 5.18
CA ILE A 173 5.15 -2.46 5.43
C ILE A 173 4.90 -3.02 6.84
N LEU A 174 5.62 -4.09 7.22
CA LEU A 174 5.48 -4.69 8.55
C LEU A 174 5.89 -3.72 9.66
N GLY A 175 6.96 -2.94 9.45
CA GLY A 175 7.41 -1.89 10.36
C GLY A 175 6.39 -0.77 10.52
N SER A 176 5.83 -0.26 9.43
CA SER A 176 4.78 0.77 9.41
C SER A 176 3.52 0.25 10.12
N CYS A 177 3.10 -1.00 9.88
CA CYS A 177 1.99 -1.64 10.59
C CYS A 177 2.25 -1.74 12.10
N TRP A 178 3.44 -2.18 12.50
CA TRP A 178 3.83 -2.25 13.91
C TRP A 178 3.83 -0.87 14.57
N LEU A 179 4.37 0.14 13.88
CA LEU A 179 4.45 1.51 14.37
C LEU A 179 3.05 2.13 14.52
N LEU A 180 2.15 1.92 13.56
CA LEU A 180 0.75 2.32 13.66
C LEU A 180 0.06 1.63 14.84
N GLY A 181 0.30 0.33 15.04
CA GLY A 181 -0.23 -0.41 16.19
C GLY A 181 0.25 0.12 17.54
N LYS A 182 1.34 0.89 17.59
CA LYS A 182 1.73 1.59 18.82
C LYS A 182 0.73 2.67 19.20
N LEU A 183 0.01 3.29 18.28
CA LEU A 183 -0.97 4.33 18.63
C LEU A 183 -2.06 3.82 19.59
N ASP A 184 -2.36 2.52 19.55
CA ASP A 184 -3.34 1.87 20.43
C ASP A 184 -2.77 1.35 21.77
N SER A 185 -1.44 1.30 21.93
CA SER A 185 -0.75 0.68 23.09
C SER A 185 -0.33 1.68 24.16
#